data_AF-A0A1Y4WB91-F1
#
_entry.id   AF-A0A1Y4WB91-F1
#
_cell.length_a   1.000
_cell.length_b   1.000
_cell.length_c   1.000
_cell.angle_alpha   90.00
_cell.angle_beta   90.00
_cell.angle_gamma   90.00
#
_symmetry.space_group_name_H-M   'P 1'
#
loop_
_entity.id
_entity.type
_entity.pdbx_description
1 polymer ?
#
loop_
_entity_poly.entity_id
_entity_poly.type
_entity_poly.pdbx_seq_one_letter_code
_entity_poly.pdbx_strand_id
1 'polypeptide(L)'
;MEYLKVPVQVISHLTEEILLSSFYNDIKENFKLKIVGANRKIRADLPNNLEVEYLKCTPTTPMLEVQQVTYLNNGLLLNMFVHVIRMVKGLSLFIVFIMLIR
;
A
#
# COMPACT_ATOMS: atom_id res chain seq x y z
N MET A 1 4.89 -1.09 7.68
CA MET A 1 4.63 0.36 7.64
C MET A 1 3.98 0.67 6.31
N GLU A 2 2.90 1.45 6.32
CA GLU A 2 2.10 1.69 5.12
C GLU A 2 2.07 3.17 4.79
N TYR A 3 2.19 3.49 3.50
CA TYR A 3 2.08 4.84 2.96
C TYR A 3 0.98 4.85 1.91
N LEU A 4 0.00 5.74 2.09
CA LEU A 4 -1.08 5.95 1.14
C LEU A 4 -0.98 7.36 0.56
N LYS A 5 -0.94 7.45 -0.77
CA LYS A 5 -0.97 8.72 -1.51
C LYS A 5 -2.22 8.74 -2.38
N VAL A 6 -3.03 9.78 -2.23
CA VAL A 6 -4.30 9.94 -2.93
C VAL A 6 -4.33 11.33 -3.58
N PRO A 7 -4.71 11.46 -4.86
CA PRO A 7 -4.94 12.76 -5.46
C PRO A 7 -6.18 13.44 -4.84
N VAL A 8 -6.00 14.67 -4.35
CA VAL A 8 -7.09 15.49 -3.76
C VAL A 8 -8.25 15.70 -4.75
N GLN A 9 -7.95 15.71 -6.04
CA GLN A 9 -8.95 15.83 -7.12
C GLN A 9 -9.92 14.63 -7.18
N VAL A 10 -9.50 13.45 -6.70
CA VAL A 10 -10.31 12.23 -6.69
C VAL A 10 -11.01 12.04 -5.35
N ILE A 11 -10.33 12.40 -4.25
CA ILE A 11 -10.89 12.37 -2.90
C ILE A 11 -10.53 13.67 -2.19
N SER A 12 -11.46 14.62 -2.19
CA SER A 12 -11.24 15.95 -1.61
C SER A 12 -11.32 15.98 -0.09
N HIS A 13 -11.97 14.98 0.53
CA HIS A 13 -12.21 14.91 1.97
C HIS A 13 -11.77 13.56 2.54
N LEU A 14 -10.46 13.34 2.58
CA LEU A 14 -9.87 12.20 3.27
C LEU A 14 -9.75 12.51 4.77
N THR A 15 -10.63 11.92 5.58
CA THR A 15 -10.61 12.09 7.05
C THR A 15 -9.86 10.93 7.71
N GLU A 16 -9.44 11.14 8.96
CA GLU A 16 -8.83 10.08 9.77
C GLU A 16 -9.78 8.88 9.95
N GLU A 17 -11.09 9.13 10.10
CA GLU A 17 -12.11 8.09 10.18
C GLU A 17 -12.11 7.17 8.94
N ILE A 18 -12.01 7.75 7.73
CA ILE A 18 -11.92 7.00 6.47
C ILE A 18 -10.59 6.23 6.37
N LEU A 19 -9.52 6.72 6.98
CA LEU A 19 -8.23 6.03 7.00
C LEU A 19 -8.17 4.88 8.02
N LEU A 20 -8.88 5.01 9.13
CA LEU A 20 -8.99 4.00 10.17
C LEU A 20 -10.04 2.94 9.85
N SER A 21 -10.93 3.21 8.89
CA SER A 21 -11.88 2.25 8.33
C SER A 21 -11.22 1.35 7.27
N SER A 22 -12.04 0.64 6.49
CA SER A 22 -11.58 0.01 5.25
C SER A 22 -11.60 1.02 4.11
N PHE A 23 -10.48 1.67 3.84
CA PHE A 23 -10.32 2.67 2.77
C PHE A 23 -10.99 2.24 1.46
N TYR A 24 -10.71 1.04 0.95
CA TYR A 24 -11.28 0.54 -0.31
C TYR A 24 -12.78 0.26 -0.24
N ASN A 25 -13.30 -0.09 0.94
CA ASN A 25 -14.74 -0.22 1.14
C ASN A 25 -15.41 1.15 1.01
N ASP A 26 -14.82 2.18 1.62
CA ASP A 26 -15.34 3.54 1.52
C ASP A 26 -15.27 4.08 0.08
N ILE A 27 -14.18 3.79 -0.66
CA ILE A 27 -14.07 4.11 -2.10
C ILE A 27 -15.25 3.56 -2.89
N LYS A 28 -15.61 2.31 -2.62
CA LYS A 28 -16.63 1.60 -3.41
C LYS A 28 -18.04 1.98 -2.98
N GLU A 29 -18.31 1.96 -1.69
CA GLU A 29 -19.67 2.10 -1.15
C GLU A 29 -20.05 3.57 -0.94
N ASN A 30 -19.13 4.39 -0.41
CA ASN A 30 -19.41 5.80 -0.10
C ASN A 30 -19.13 6.71 -1.30
N PHE A 31 -17.98 6.56 -1.95
CA PHE A 31 -17.59 7.40 -3.10
C PHE A 31 -18.10 6.87 -4.45
N LYS A 32 -18.63 5.64 -4.50
CA LYS A 32 -19.18 5.00 -5.70
C LYS A 32 -18.21 4.96 -6.89
N LEU A 33 -16.91 4.94 -6.60
CA LEU A 33 -15.86 4.91 -7.61
C LEU A 33 -15.62 3.49 -8.11
N LYS A 34 -15.47 3.31 -9.42
CA LYS A 34 -15.22 2.01 -10.05
C LYS A 34 -13.74 1.83 -10.34
N ILE A 35 -13.10 0.89 -9.65
CA ILE A 35 -11.72 0.49 -9.88
C ILE A 35 -11.67 -0.49 -11.06
N VAL A 36 -10.77 -0.27 -12.00
CA VAL A 36 -10.61 -1.12 -13.19
C VAL A 36 -9.39 -2.03 -13.12
N GLY A 37 -8.39 -1.64 -12.33
CA GLY A 37 -7.18 -2.44 -12.15
C GLY A 37 -6.16 -1.76 -11.26
N ALA A 38 -5.14 -2.53 -10.89
CA ALA A 38 -4.00 -2.04 -10.14
C ALA A 38 -2.71 -2.67 -10.67
N ASN A 39 -1.66 -1.86 -10.79
CA ASN A 39 -0.32 -2.32 -11.11
C ASN A 39 0.49 -2.45 -9.84
N ARG A 40 1.06 -3.63 -9.60
CA ARG A 40 1.88 -3.91 -8.42
C ARG A 40 3.34 -4.12 -8.80
N LYS A 41 4.24 -3.54 -8.02
CA LYS A 41 5.69 -3.78 -8.04
C LYS A 41 6.10 -4.27 -6.66
N ILE A 42 6.89 -5.32 -6.63
CA ILE A 42 7.43 -5.90 -5.40
C ILE A 42 8.95 -5.88 -5.51
N ARG A 43 9.64 -5.37 -4.50
CA ARG A 43 11.10 -5.32 -4.47
C ARG A 43 11.65 -5.63 -3.08
N ALA A 44 12.86 -6.18 -3.04
CA ALA A 44 13.67 -6.16 -1.83
C ALA A 44 14.22 -4.74 -1.64
N ASP A 45 14.26 -4.28 -0.38
CA ASP A 45 14.71 -2.93 -0.02
C ASP A 45 15.44 -2.91 1.33
N LEU A 46 16.06 -1.78 1.65
CA LEU A 46 16.59 -1.45 2.97
C LEU A 46 15.72 -0.37 3.62
N PRO A 47 15.57 -0.36 4.96
CA PRO A 47 14.69 0.56 5.63
C PRO A 47 15.28 1.98 5.62
N ASN A 48 14.41 2.97 5.47
CA ASN A 48 14.77 4.37 5.72
C ASN A 48 14.75 4.70 7.22
N ASN A 49 15.10 5.93 7.59
CA ASN A 49 15.20 6.36 8.99
C ASN A 49 13.87 6.20 9.76
N LEU A 50 12.73 6.51 9.14
CA LEU A 50 11.42 6.37 9.78
C LEU A 50 11.06 4.89 9.97
N GLU A 51 11.38 4.04 9.00
CA GLU A 51 11.14 2.60 9.10
C GLU A 51 12.03 1.94 10.17
N VAL A 52 13.28 2.38 10.33
CA VAL A 52 14.15 1.96 11.42
C VAL A 52 13.50 2.25 12.77
N GLU A 53 12.99 3.47 12.95
CA GLU A 53 12.32 3.92 14.17
C GLU A 53 11.01 3.16 14.43
N TYR A 54 10.06 3.22 13.49
CA TYR A 54 8.71 2.69 13.69
C TYR A 54 8.63 1.16 13.61
N LEU A 55 9.49 0.50 12.81
CA LEU A 55 9.50 -0.96 12.67
C LEU A 55 10.51 -1.65 13.60
N LYS A 56 11.22 -0.89 14.45
CA LYS A 56 12.21 -1.39 15.40
C LYS A 56 13.19 -2.35 14.72
N CYS A 57 13.82 -1.87 13.66
CA CYS A 57 14.76 -2.63 12.84
C CYS A 57 16.11 -1.91 12.74
N THR A 58 17.06 -2.47 12.00
CA THR A 58 18.37 -1.86 11.73
C THR A 58 18.44 -1.35 10.29
N PRO A 59 19.34 -0.41 9.95
CA PRO A 59 19.54 0.06 8.57
C PRO A 59 19.90 -1.04 7.56
N THR A 60 20.34 -2.21 8.04
CA THR A 60 20.69 -3.38 7.23
C THR A 60 19.64 -4.50 7.30
N THR A 61 18.52 -4.27 7.97
CA THR A 61 17.44 -5.27 8.06
C THR A 61 16.80 -5.43 6.67
N PRO A 62 16.69 -6.65 6.12
CA PRO A 62 16.05 -6.84 4.83
C PRO A 62 14.55 -6.51 4.89
N MET A 63 14.09 -5.69 3.95
CA MET A 63 12.69 -5.30 3.82
C MET A 63 12.11 -5.78 2.49
N LEU A 64 10.81 -6.01 2.47
CA LEU A 64 10.02 -6.20 1.26
C LEU A 64 9.14 -4.98 1.07
N GLU A 65 9.35 -4.25 -0.02
CA GLU A 65 8.48 -3.16 -0.42
C GLU A 65 7.49 -3.66 -1.47
N VAL A 66 6.22 -3.38 -1.23
CA VAL A 66 5.12 -3.61 -2.16
C VAL A 66 4.52 -2.27 -2.52
N GLN A 67 4.74 -1.83 -3.75
CA GLN A 67 4.11 -0.65 -4.31
C GLN A 67 2.95 -1.07 -5.20
N GLN A 68 1.79 -0.47 -5.01
CA GLN A 68 0.61 -0.64 -5.85
C GLN A 68 0.10 0.71 -6.34
N VAL A 69 -0.27 0.78 -7.61
CA VAL A 69 -0.89 1.96 -8.23
C VAL A 69 -2.24 1.54 -8.80
N THR A 70 -3.32 2.13 -8.28
CA THR A 70 -4.69 1.77 -8.62
C THR A 70 -5.33 2.84 -9.52
N TYR A 71 -6.03 2.41 -10.56
CA TYR A 71 -6.72 3.30 -11.49
C TYR A 71 -8.23 3.06 -11.49
N LEU A 72 -8.96 4.15 -11.68
CA LEU A 72 -10.40 4.14 -11.91
C LEU A 72 -10.70 3.73 -13.36
N ASN A 73 -11.95 3.34 -13.61
CA ASN A 73 -12.44 2.97 -14.94
C ASN A 73 -12.39 4.10 -15.98
N ASN A 74 -12.29 5.36 -15.54
CA ASN A 74 -12.08 6.53 -16.39
C ASN A 74 -10.59 6.84 -16.62
N GLY A 75 -9.68 5.99 -16.16
CA GLY A 75 -8.22 6.15 -16.33
C GLY A 75 -7.56 7.08 -15.31
N LEU A 76 -8.31 7.72 -14.42
CA LEU A 76 -7.74 8.56 -13.37
C LEU A 76 -7.02 7.69 -12.31
N LEU A 77 -5.89 8.21 -11.81
CA LEU A 77 -5.19 7.63 -10.67
C LEU A 77 -6.07 7.74 -9.42
N LEU A 78 -6.42 6.62 -8.80
CA LEU A 78 -7.12 6.60 -7.52
C LEU A 78 -6.13 6.79 -6.36
N ASN A 79 -5.14 5.90 -6.27
CA ASN A 79 -4.18 5.92 -5.18
C ASN A 79 -2.88 5.21 -5.54
N MET A 80 -1.82 5.59 -4.83
CA MET A 80 -0.58 4.83 -4.73
C MET A 80 -0.44 4.35 -3.28
N PHE A 81 -0.27 3.05 -3.10
CA PHE A 81 -0.08 2.41 -1.81
C PHE A 81 1.29 1.76 -1.77
N VAL A 82 2.07 2.02 -0.71
CA VAL A 82 3.37 1.39 -0.48
C VAL A 82 3.32 0.71 0.88
N HIS A 83 3.58 -0.59 0.91
CA HIS A 83 3.71 -1.35 2.14
C HIS A 83 5.13 -1.88 2.28
N VAL A 84 5.78 -1.50 3.38
CA VAL A 84 7.13 -1.94 3.74
C VAL A 84 7.03 -2.94 4.89
N ILE A 85 7.48 -4.17 4.62
CA ILE A 85 7.38 -5.32 5.52
C ILE A 85 8.78 -5.78 5.91
N ARG A 86 9.01 -5.98 7.20
CA ARG A 86 10.26 -6.60 7.68
C ARG A 86 10.29 -8.07 7.31
N MET A 87 11.35 -8.51 6.61
CA MET A 87 11.53 -9.91 6.27
C MET A 87 12.03 -10.69 7.49
N VAL A 88 11.20 -11.61 7.99
CA VAL A 88 11.56 -12.51 9.09
C VAL A 88 11.60 -13.94 8.55
N LYS A 89 12.64 -14.70 8.92
CA LYS A 89 12.83 -16.10 8.49
C LYS A 89 11.53 -16.90 8.67
N GLY A 90 11.06 -17.53 7.59
CA GLY A 90 9.82 -18.33 7.55
C GLY A 90 8.58 -17.60 7.00
N LEU A 91 8.37 -16.33 7.34
CA LEU A 91 7.20 -15.55 6.89
C LEU A 91 7.39 -14.99 5.46
N SER A 92 8.65 -14.73 5.08
CA SER A 92 9.04 -14.09 3.84
C SER A 92 8.63 -14.82 2.55
N LEU A 93 8.66 -16.16 2.53
CA LEU A 93 8.23 -16.92 1.34
C LEU A 93 6.70 -16.86 1.18
N PHE A 94 5.95 -17.00 2.26
CA PHE A 94 4.49 -17.10 2.20
C PHE A 94 3.83 -15.81 1.68
N ILE A 95 4.35 -14.64 2.08
CA ILE A 95 3.86 -13.34 1.63
C ILE A 95 4.10 -13.16 0.12
N VAL A 96 5.30 -13.44 -0.37
CA VAL A 96 5.62 -13.30 -1.81
C VAL A 96 4.73 -14.23 -2.65
N PHE A 97 4.52 -15.48 -2.21
CA PHE A 97 3.66 -16.43 -2.92
C PHE A 97 2.18 -15.97 -2.97
N ILE A 98 1.60 -15.51 -1.86
CA ILE A 98 0.22 -15.01 -1.85
C ILE A 98 0.07 -13.76 -2.71
N MET A 99 1.08 -12.88 -2.72
CA MET A 99 1.02 -11.61 -3.46
C MET A 99 1.20 -11.74 -4.97
N LEU A 100 1.72 -12.88 -5.45
CA LEU A 100 1.89 -13.22 -6.87
C LEU A 100 0.69 -13.98 -7.47
N ILE A 101 -0.21 -14.54 -6.64
CA ILE A 101 -1.33 -15.40 -7.09
C ILE A 101 -2.67 -14.61 -7.18
N ARG A 102 -2.63 -13.27 -7.21
CA ARG A 102 -3.83 -12.43 -7.43
C ARG A 102 -3.59 -11.32 -8.43
#